data_AF-A0A961F813-F1
#
_entry.id   AF-A0A961F813-F1
#
_cell.length_a   1.000
_cell.length_b   1.000
_cell.length_c   1.000
_cell.angle_alpha   90.00
_cell.angle_beta   90.00
_cell.angle_gamma   90.00
#
_symmetry.space_group_name_H-M   'P 1'
#
loop_
_entity.id
_entity.type
_entity.pdbx_description
1 polymer ?
#
loop_
_entity_poly.entity_id
_entity_poly.type
_entity_poly.pdbx_seq_one_letter_code
_entity_poly.pdbx_strand_id
1 'polypeptide(L)'
;MKNLTLKGAIAAAMLLPTLAAAQTEAVSFDAKVNEIFANSTGWFVNLIFAPLPGTAFPWIVLWLVVGATVFTLYFGFIQFRAFGHAISLVKGDYSDPNDAGEVSHFQALATALSGTVGLGNIAGVAVAVGIGGPGATFWMILAGLMGMASKFTECTLGVKYRNEYPDGTVSGGPM
;
A
#
# COMPACT_ATOMS: atom_id res chain seq x y z
N MET A 1 13.05 -55.34 18.20
CA MET A 1 13.40 -53.98 17.75
C MET A 1 12.83 -53.60 16.38
N LYS A 2 12.70 -54.52 15.40
CA LYS A 2 12.16 -54.21 14.05
C LYS A 2 10.65 -53.87 13.97
N ASN A 3 9.85 -54.27 14.96
CA ASN A 3 8.39 -54.08 14.92
C ASN A 3 7.93 -52.73 15.49
N LEU A 4 8.83 -51.98 16.15
CA LEU A 4 8.52 -50.69 16.76
C LEU A 4 8.66 -49.55 15.74
N THR A 5 9.63 -49.64 14.83
CA THR A 5 9.83 -48.71 13.72
C THR A 5 8.76 -48.81 12.65
N LEU A 6 8.25 -50.02 12.37
CA LEU A 6 7.17 -50.23 11.39
C LEU A 6 5.83 -49.66 11.84
N LYS A 7 5.49 -49.78 13.14
CA LYS A 7 4.27 -49.19 13.72
C LYS A 7 4.31 -47.66 13.77
N GLY A 8 5.49 -47.08 14.03
CA GLY A 8 5.70 -45.62 13.98
C GLY A 8 5.58 -45.04 12.57
N ALA A 9 6.08 -45.75 11.55
CA ALA A 9 5.93 -45.35 10.15
C ALA A 9 4.48 -45.40 9.65
N ILE A 10 3.70 -46.40 10.09
CA ILE A 10 2.27 -46.53 9.73
C ILE A 10 1.44 -45.45 10.44
N ALA A 11 1.75 -45.12 11.71
CA ALA A 11 1.08 -44.03 12.42
C ALA A 11 1.38 -42.64 11.79
N ALA A 12 2.62 -42.39 11.36
CA ALA A 12 2.99 -41.18 10.64
C ALA A 12 2.34 -41.08 9.24
N ALA A 13 2.20 -42.21 8.54
CA ALA A 13 1.53 -42.29 7.24
C ALA A 13 0.00 -42.09 7.34
N MET A 14 -0.62 -42.46 8.46
CA MET A 14 -2.04 -42.22 8.73
C MET A 14 -2.33 -40.78 9.23
N LEU A 15 -1.34 -40.07 9.75
CA LEU A 15 -1.43 -38.66 10.16
C LEU A 15 -1.24 -37.66 9.00
N LEU A 16 -0.59 -38.08 7.91
CA LEU A 16 -0.41 -37.28 6.70
C LEU A 16 -1.74 -36.94 5.96
N PRO A 17 -2.68 -37.89 5.75
CA PRO A 17 -3.95 -37.57 5.12
C PRO A 17 -4.89 -36.77 6.03
N THR A 18 -4.76 -36.84 7.36
CA THR A 18 -5.56 -36.03 8.29
C THR A 18 -5.05 -34.59 8.39
N LEU A 19 -3.75 -34.33 8.19
CA LEU A 19 -3.23 -32.97 7.97
C LEU A 19 -3.66 -32.40 6.61
N ALA A 20 -3.69 -33.22 5.55
CA ALA A 20 -4.15 -32.78 4.23
C ALA A 20 -5.66 -32.47 4.21
N ALA A 21 -6.48 -33.25 4.94
CA ALA A 21 -7.90 -33.00 5.09
C ALA A 21 -8.20 -31.77 5.97
N ALA A 22 -7.37 -31.48 6.98
CA ALA A 22 -7.49 -30.27 7.81
C ALA A 22 -7.15 -28.97 7.05
N GLN A 23 -6.44 -29.05 5.92
CA GLN A 23 -6.20 -27.89 5.04
C GLN A 23 -7.37 -27.57 4.09
N THR A 24 -8.47 -28.34 4.13
CA THR A 24 -9.58 -28.19 3.17
C THR A 24 -10.75 -27.34 3.71
N GLU A 25 -10.78 -26.95 4.99
CA GLU A 25 -11.87 -26.15 5.57
C GLU A 25 -11.65 -24.63 5.60
N ALA A 26 -10.43 -24.14 5.32
CA ALA A 26 -10.14 -22.70 5.27
C ALA A 26 -10.74 -21.97 4.05
N VAL A 27 -11.38 -22.69 3.12
CA VAL A 27 -11.88 -22.15 1.85
C VAL A 27 -13.30 -21.54 1.96
N SER A 28 -14.01 -21.67 3.10
CA SER A 28 -15.43 -21.31 3.18
C SER A 28 -15.74 -19.88 3.66
N PHE A 29 -14.93 -19.30 4.56
CA PHE A 29 -15.14 -17.94 5.06
C PHE A 29 -14.60 -16.89 4.09
N ASP A 30 -13.37 -17.09 3.61
CA ASP A 30 -12.73 -16.21 2.63
C ASP A 30 -13.53 -16.09 1.33
N ALA A 31 -14.12 -17.20 0.87
CA ALA A 31 -14.98 -17.21 -0.31
C ALA A 31 -16.25 -16.38 -0.10
N LYS A 32 -16.90 -16.48 1.07
CA LYS A 32 -18.09 -15.68 1.41
C LYS A 32 -17.75 -14.19 1.50
N VAL A 33 -16.62 -13.85 2.12
CA VAL A 33 -16.14 -12.47 2.22
C VAL A 33 -15.87 -11.91 0.83
N ASN A 34 -15.19 -12.66 -0.03
CA ASN A 34 -14.94 -12.26 -1.42
C ASN A 34 -16.22 -12.07 -2.22
N GLU A 35 -17.22 -12.94 -2.07
CA GLU A 35 -18.50 -12.83 -2.78
C GLU A 35 -19.27 -11.58 -2.36
N ILE A 36 -19.37 -11.30 -1.06
CA ILE A 36 -20.01 -10.10 -0.52
C ILE A 36 -19.29 -8.84 -1.00
N PHE A 37 -17.96 -8.84 -0.93
CA PHE A 37 -17.13 -7.71 -1.36
C PHE A 37 -17.26 -7.46 -2.86
N ALA A 38 -17.20 -8.52 -3.68
CA ALA A 38 -17.34 -8.45 -5.13
C ALA A 38 -18.73 -7.95 -5.55
N ASN A 39 -19.80 -8.40 -4.90
CA ASN A 39 -21.15 -7.93 -5.19
C ASN A 39 -21.33 -6.44 -4.85
N SER A 40 -20.67 -5.96 -3.78
CA SER A 40 -20.82 -4.58 -3.31
C SER A 40 -19.96 -3.60 -4.11
N THR A 41 -18.71 -3.96 -4.40
CA THR A 41 -17.69 -3.06 -4.97
C THR A 41 -17.29 -3.38 -6.41
N GLY A 42 -17.68 -4.55 -6.93
CA GLY A 42 -17.22 -5.03 -8.24
C GLY A 42 -17.55 -4.08 -9.39
N TRP A 43 -18.71 -3.43 -9.35
CA TRP A 43 -19.07 -2.42 -10.37
C TRP A 43 -18.08 -1.25 -10.40
N PHE A 44 -17.63 -0.79 -9.23
CA PHE A 44 -16.67 0.32 -9.10
C PHE A 44 -15.26 -0.13 -9.49
N VAL A 45 -14.82 -1.29 -8.98
CA VAL A 45 -13.50 -1.87 -9.28
C VAL A 45 -13.35 -2.12 -10.78
N ASN A 46 -14.36 -2.70 -11.42
CA ASN A 46 -14.35 -2.94 -12.87
C ASN A 46 -14.35 -1.65 -13.67
N LEU A 47 -15.02 -0.60 -13.18
CA LEU A 47 -15.02 0.70 -13.84
C LEU A 47 -13.65 1.35 -13.75
N ILE A 48 -13.02 1.42 -12.57
CA ILE A 48 -11.71 2.10 -12.42
C ILE A 48 -10.59 1.32 -13.11
N PHE A 49 -10.63 -0.01 -13.08
CA PHE A 49 -9.62 -0.86 -13.74
C PHE A 49 -9.97 -1.22 -15.18
N ALA A 50 -10.98 -0.57 -15.78
CA ALA A 50 -11.33 -0.81 -17.17
C ALA A 50 -10.12 -0.54 -18.10
N PRO A 51 -9.85 -1.44 -19.06
CA PRO A 51 -8.78 -1.21 -20.02
C PRO A 51 -9.12 -0.05 -20.96
N LEU A 52 -8.10 0.69 -21.40
CA LEU A 52 -8.24 1.63 -22.50
C LEU A 52 -8.62 0.88 -23.79
N PRO A 53 -9.49 1.44 -24.65
CA PRO A 53 -9.88 0.80 -25.90
C PRO A 53 -8.67 0.34 -26.73
N GLY A 54 -8.57 -0.97 -26.98
CA GLY A 54 -7.49 -1.57 -27.77
C GLY A 54 -6.20 -1.91 -27.02
N THR A 55 -6.15 -1.76 -25.69
CA THR A 55 -4.98 -2.16 -24.87
C THR A 55 -5.40 -2.89 -23.61
N ALA A 56 -4.47 -3.58 -22.93
CA ALA A 56 -4.71 -4.15 -21.59
C ALA A 56 -4.42 -3.14 -20.46
N PHE A 57 -4.12 -1.88 -20.79
CA PHE A 57 -3.68 -0.88 -19.82
C PHE A 57 -4.87 -0.24 -19.10
N PRO A 58 -4.95 -0.30 -17.75
CA PRO A 58 -6.07 0.30 -17.02
C PRO A 58 -6.05 1.83 -17.13
N TRP A 59 -7.19 2.44 -17.43
CA TRP A 59 -7.26 3.89 -17.61
C TRP A 59 -6.96 4.68 -16.33
N ILE A 60 -7.28 4.13 -15.15
CA ILE A 60 -6.95 4.77 -13.87
C ILE A 60 -5.44 4.95 -13.69
N VAL A 61 -4.62 4.00 -14.17
CA VAL A 61 -3.16 4.13 -14.09
C VAL A 61 -2.69 5.28 -14.98
N LEU A 62 -3.27 5.44 -16.17
CA LEU A 62 -2.99 6.59 -17.03
C LEU A 62 -3.31 7.90 -16.30
N TRP A 63 -4.50 7.96 -15.69
CA TRP A 63 -4.97 9.14 -14.97
C TRP A 63 -4.04 9.52 -13.82
N LEU A 64 -3.59 8.54 -13.02
CA LEU A 64 -2.64 8.76 -11.94
C LEU A 64 -1.28 9.25 -12.43
N VAL A 65 -0.76 8.70 -13.53
CA VAL A 65 0.51 9.12 -14.14
C VAL A 65 0.40 10.56 -14.65
N VAL A 66 -0.70 10.91 -15.32
CA VAL A 66 -0.95 12.29 -15.80
C VAL A 66 -1.02 13.27 -14.63
N GLY A 67 -1.82 12.96 -13.60
CA GLY A 67 -1.92 13.80 -12.39
C GLY A 67 -0.56 14.00 -11.72
N ALA A 68 0.20 12.91 -11.50
CA ALA A 68 1.53 12.97 -10.91
C ALA A 68 2.53 13.77 -11.77
N THR A 69 2.43 13.69 -13.09
CA THR A 69 3.25 14.48 -14.03
C THR A 69 2.92 15.96 -13.90
N VAL A 70 1.64 16.32 -13.89
CA VAL A 70 1.19 17.71 -13.71
C VAL A 70 1.69 18.27 -12.38
N PHE A 71 1.51 17.55 -11.27
CA PHE A 71 2.00 18.00 -9.96
C PHE A 71 3.53 18.11 -9.93
N THR A 72 4.25 17.15 -10.50
CA THR A 72 5.72 17.19 -10.60
C THR A 72 6.20 18.44 -11.34
N LEU A 73 5.62 18.75 -12.49
CA LEU A 73 6.02 19.90 -13.29
C LEU A 73 5.57 21.22 -12.65
N TYR A 74 4.32 21.29 -12.16
CA TYR A 74 3.76 22.49 -11.55
C TYR A 74 4.54 22.92 -10.30
N PHE A 75 4.95 21.98 -9.45
CA PHE A 75 5.75 22.27 -8.26
C PHE A 75 7.26 22.30 -8.52
N GLY A 76 7.68 22.23 -9.79
CA GLY A 76 9.08 22.36 -10.21
C GLY A 76 9.97 21.25 -9.65
N PHE A 77 9.56 19.99 -9.81
CA PHE A 77 10.29 18.81 -9.36
C PHE A 77 10.58 18.82 -7.85
N ILE A 78 9.56 19.16 -7.06
CA ILE A 78 9.63 19.32 -5.61
C ILE A 78 10.22 18.10 -4.90
N GLN A 79 9.97 16.89 -5.41
CA GLN A 79 10.48 15.65 -4.85
C GLN A 79 12.02 15.58 -4.80
N PHE A 80 12.72 16.28 -5.69
CA PHE A 80 14.19 16.39 -5.66
C PHE A 80 14.65 17.62 -4.88
N ARG A 81 13.96 18.76 -5.05
CA ARG A 81 14.36 20.04 -4.43
C ARG A 81 14.17 20.07 -2.91
N ALA A 82 13.10 19.46 -2.41
CA ALA A 82 12.72 19.50 -0.99
C ALA A 82 13.24 18.29 -0.19
N PHE A 83 13.90 17.32 -0.82
CA PHE A 83 14.33 16.09 -0.16
C PHE A 83 15.24 16.33 1.05
N GLY A 84 16.21 17.25 0.91
CA GLY A 84 17.09 17.62 2.03
C GLY A 84 16.33 18.29 3.18
N HIS A 85 15.39 19.18 2.86
CA HIS A 85 14.56 19.85 3.87
C HIS A 85 13.64 18.85 4.60
N ALA A 86 13.08 17.88 3.88
CA ALA A 86 12.28 16.81 4.48
C ALA A 86 13.07 16.00 5.51
N ILE A 87 14.35 15.70 5.25
CA ILE A 87 15.22 15.02 6.23
C ILE A 87 15.42 15.87 7.48
N SER A 88 15.70 17.17 7.33
CA SER A 88 15.86 18.08 8.47
C SER A 88 14.58 18.22 9.31
N LEU A 89 13.41 18.23 8.68
CA LEU A 89 12.12 18.21 9.39
C LEU A 89 11.96 16.94 10.24
N VAL A 90 12.25 15.78 9.66
CA VAL A 90 12.10 14.48 10.36
C VAL A 90 13.13 14.32 11.48
N LYS A 91 14.33 14.88 11.32
CA LYS A 91 15.36 14.96 12.37
C LYS A 91 14.97 15.87 13.53
N GLY A 92 14.02 16.78 13.31
CA GLY A 92 13.57 17.74 14.30
C GLY A 92 14.37 19.05 14.33
N ASP A 93 15.19 19.32 13.30
CA ASP A 93 15.93 20.59 13.17
C ASP A 93 14.99 21.80 13.12
N TYR A 94 13.71 21.57 12.79
CA TYR A 94 12.65 22.55 12.65
C TYR A 94 11.46 22.31 13.60
N SER A 95 11.61 21.46 14.63
CA SER A 95 10.53 21.20 15.60
C SER A 95 10.49 22.28 16.68
N ASP A 96 9.40 23.04 16.80
CA ASP A 96 9.13 23.92 17.94
C ASP A 96 8.10 23.26 18.89
N PRO A 97 8.36 23.20 20.22
CA PRO A 97 7.37 22.73 21.20
C PRO A 97 6.05 23.52 21.23
N ASN A 98 6.03 24.74 20.67
CA ASN A 98 4.85 25.60 20.59
C ASN A 98 4.12 25.49 19.25
N ASP A 99 4.60 24.70 18.29
CA ASP A 99 3.94 24.50 17.01
C ASP A 99 2.61 23.74 17.19
N ALA A 100 1.59 24.19 16.46
CA ALA A 100 0.27 23.57 16.49
C ALA A 100 0.29 22.19 15.83
N GLY A 101 0.08 21.13 16.62
CA GLY A 101 -0.08 19.76 16.15
C GLY A 101 -0.09 18.74 17.29
N GLU A 102 -0.80 17.63 17.12
CA GLU A 102 -0.92 16.58 18.14
C GLU A 102 0.29 15.64 18.21
N VAL A 103 1.04 15.55 17.10
CA VAL A 103 2.12 14.57 16.92
C VAL A 103 3.36 15.23 16.34
N SER A 104 4.53 14.71 16.68
CA SER A 104 5.79 15.19 16.10
C SER A 104 5.90 14.84 14.61
N HIS A 105 6.76 15.55 13.86
CA HIS A 105 7.02 15.25 12.46
C HIS A 105 7.44 13.79 12.22
N PHE A 106 8.27 13.23 13.11
CA PHE A 106 8.67 11.82 13.04
C PHE A 106 7.51 10.87 13.29
N GLN A 107 6.66 11.15 14.29
CA GLN A 107 5.47 10.34 14.56
C GLN A 107 4.48 10.38 13.39
N ALA A 108 4.23 11.55 12.82
CA ALA A 108 3.38 11.69 11.63
C ALA A 108 3.92 10.85 10.45
N LEU A 109 5.24 10.91 10.21
CA LEU A 109 5.90 10.08 9.19
C LEU A 109 5.76 8.58 9.51
N ALA A 110 6.02 8.17 10.76
CA ALA A 110 5.95 6.77 11.16
C ALA A 110 4.52 6.21 11.00
N THR A 111 3.49 7.00 11.33
CA THR A 111 2.09 6.64 11.13
C THR A 111 1.73 6.52 9.64
N ALA A 112 2.22 7.44 8.80
CA ALA A 112 2.00 7.34 7.36
C ALA A 112 2.72 6.13 6.73
N LEU A 113 3.93 5.82 7.20
CA LEU A 113 4.72 4.68 6.73
C LEU A 113 4.13 3.34 7.18
N SER A 114 3.59 3.25 8.39
CA SER A 114 2.97 2.02 8.88
C SER A 114 1.73 1.62 8.07
N GLY A 115 0.97 2.60 7.58
CA GLY A 115 -0.18 2.36 6.71
C GLY A 115 0.18 2.01 5.26
N THR A 116 1.41 2.28 4.82
CA THR A 116 1.82 2.13 3.40
C THR A 116 2.86 1.05 3.17
N VAL A 117 3.65 0.68 4.17
CA VAL A 117 4.66 -0.39 4.10
C VAL A 117 4.12 -1.64 4.77
N GLY A 118 3.91 -2.70 4.00
CA GLY A 118 3.44 -3.98 4.53
C GLY A 118 3.84 -5.18 3.69
N LEU A 119 3.36 -6.37 4.10
CA LEU A 119 3.57 -7.64 3.38
C LEU A 119 3.15 -7.56 1.91
N GLY A 120 2.09 -6.80 1.63
CA GLY A 120 1.59 -6.55 0.28
C GLY A 120 2.62 -5.90 -0.64
N ASN A 121 3.50 -5.02 -0.13
CA ASN A 121 4.53 -4.39 -0.96
C ASN A 121 5.64 -5.39 -1.30
N ILE A 122 5.99 -6.28 -0.38
CA ILE A 122 7.03 -7.29 -0.60
C ILE A 122 6.52 -8.37 -1.57
N ALA A 123 5.33 -8.92 -1.31
CA ALA A 123 4.71 -9.92 -2.17
C ALA A 123 4.31 -9.34 -3.54
N GLY A 124 3.79 -8.10 -3.57
CA GLY A 124 3.38 -7.40 -4.78
C GLY A 124 4.55 -7.13 -5.71
N VAL A 125 5.72 -6.72 -5.18
CA VAL A 125 6.95 -6.59 -5.98
C VAL A 125 7.35 -7.95 -6.56
N ALA A 126 7.32 -9.03 -5.77
CA ALA A 126 7.68 -10.36 -6.25
C ALA A 126 6.76 -10.83 -7.39
N VAL A 127 5.45 -10.62 -7.27
CA VAL A 127 4.48 -10.94 -8.32
C VAL A 127 4.69 -10.07 -9.56
N ALA A 128 4.89 -8.75 -9.38
CA ALA A 128 5.09 -7.82 -10.48
C ALA A 128 6.35 -8.15 -11.30
N VAL A 129 7.46 -8.48 -10.62
CA VAL A 129 8.70 -8.90 -11.28
C VAL A 129 8.56 -10.30 -11.88
N GLY A 130 7.83 -11.21 -11.22
CA GLY A 130 7.59 -12.56 -11.72
C GLY A 130 6.81 -12.56 -13.04
N ILE A 131 5.81 -11.69 -13.19
CA ILE A 131 4.98 -11.59 -14.39
C ILE A 131 5.60 -10.64 -15.43
N GLY A 132 6.10 -9.49 -14.99
CA GLY A 132 6.61 -8.41 -15.87
C GLY A 132 8.10 -8.49 -16.19
N GLY A 133 8.84 -9.43 -15.60
CA GLY A 133 10.27 -9.55 -15.75
C GLY A 133 11.08 -8.46 -15.00
N PRO A 134 12.41 -8.45 -15.15
CA PRO A 134 13.29 -7.54 -14.40
C PRO A 134 13.06 -6.06 -14.72
N GLY A 135 12.48 -5.74 -15.89
CA GLY A 135 12.12 -4.37 -16.27
C GLY A 135 11.01 -3.76 -15.40
N ALA A 136 10.19 -4.57 -14.73
CA ALA A 136 9.12 -4.08 -13.86
C ALA A 136 9.68 -3.18 -12.73
N THR A 137 10.82 -3.55 -12.16
CA THR A 137 11.46 -2.80 -11.06
C THR A 137 11.78 -1.36 -11.45
N PHE A 138 12.29 -1.15 -12.66
CA PHE A 138 12.58 0.20 -13.16
C PHE A 138 11.31 1.08 -13.20
N TRP A 139 10.22 0.54 -13.72
CA TRP A 139 8.94 1.24 -13.79
C TRP A 139 8.32 1.48 -12.41
N MET A 140 8.47 0.54 -11.47
CA MET A 140 8.01 0.72 -10.09
C MET A 140 8.74 1.87 -9.38
N ILE A 141 10.06 1.97 -9.57
CA ILE A 141 10.85 3.09 -9.03
C ILE A 141 10.37 4.41 -9.65
N LEU A 142 10.20 4.46 -10.97
CA LEU A 142 9.73 5.67 -11.64
C LEU A 142 8.33 6.09 -11.17
N ALA A 143 7.40 5.14 -11.05
CA ALA A 143 6.06 5.41 -10.52
C ALA A 143 6.11 5.91 -9.06
N GLY A 144 7.00 5.35 -8.23
CA GLY A 144 7.24 5.83 -6.87
C GLY A 144 7.78 7.27 -6.83
N LEU A 145 8.74 7.59 -7.70
CA LEU A 145 9.29 8.95 -7.82
C LEU A 145 8.22 9.97 -8.21
N MET A 146 7.35 9.62 -9.16
CA MET A 146 6.21 10.46 -9.57
C MET A 146 5.18 10.58 -8.44
N GLY A 147 4.90 9.49 -7.73
CA GLY A 147 3.97 9.45 -6.62
C GLY A 147 4.36 10.37 -5.45
N MET A 148 5.64 10.64 -5.24
CA MET A 148 6.08 11.60 -4.20
C MET A 148 5.51 13.00 -4.40
N ALA A 149 5.43 13.50 -5.64
CA ALA A 149 4.88 14.82 -5.92
C ALA A 149 3.36 14.87 -5.66
N SER A 150 2.64 13.80 -6.01
CA SER A 150 1.22 13.65 -5.69
C SER A 150 0.99 13.62 -4.19
N LYS A 151 1.74 12.80 -3.44
CA LYS A 151 1.62 12.73 -1.98
C LYS A 151 1.98 14.04 -1.28
N PHE A 152 3.01 14.73 -1.74
CA PHE A 152 3.32 16.07 -1.26
C PHE A 152 2.12 17.02 -1.44
N THR A 153 1.47 16.99 -2.60
CA THR A 153 0.31 17.82 -2.90
C THR A 153 -0.88 17.47 -1.99
N GLU A 154 -1.19 16.19 -1.86
CA GLU A 154 -2.27 15.68 -0.99
C GLU A 154 -2.05 16.09 0.47
N CYS A 155 -0.85 15.88 1.02
CA CYS A 155 -0.53 16.25 2.39
C CYS A 155 -0.57 17.77 2.60
N THR A 156 -0.07 18.55 1.63
CA THR A 156 -0.11 20.02 1.71
C THR A 156 -1.54 20.54 1.75
N LEU A 157 -2.42 20.00 0.90
CA LEU A 157 -3.84 20.36 0.91
C LEU A 157 -4.54 19.87 2.17
N GLY A 158 -4.19 18.68 2.66
CA GLY A 158 -4.71 18.13 3.91
C GLY A 158 -4.38 19.01 5.12
N VAL A 159 -3.18 19.59 5.18
CA VAL A 159 -2.81 20.57 6.22
C VAL A 159 -3.51 21.91 6.00
N LYS A 160 -3.59 22.39 4.74
CA LYS A 160 -4.23 23.68 4.42
C LYS A 160 -5.72 23.72 4.77
N TYR A 161 -6.43 22.60 4.60
CA TYR A 161 -7.87 22.50 4.80
C TYR A 161 -8.26 21.63 6.00
N ARG A 162 -7.34 21.42 6.95
CA ARG A 162 -7.66 20.67 8.17
C ARG A 162 -8.68 21.41 9.02
N ASN A 163 -9.53 20.65 9.69
CA ASN A 163 -10.44 21.14 10.71
C ASN A 163 -9.81 20.94 12.09
N GLU A 164 -9.86 21.98 12.91
CA GLU A 164 -9.45 21.95 14.30
C GLU A 164 -10.73 21.97 15.15
N TYR A 165 -10.94 20.93 15.94
CA TYR A 165 -12.13 20.75 16.76
C TYR A 165 -11.98 21.42 18.13
N PRO A 166 -13.09 21.72 18.84
CA PRO A 166 -13.04 22.37 20.15
C PRO A 166 -12.33 21.57 21.25
N ASP A 167 -12.19 20.26 21.07
CA ASP A 167 -11.44 19.35 21.96
C ASP A 167 -9.93 19.34 21.69
N GLY A 168 -9.47 20.14 20.72
CA GLY A 168 -8.08 20.21 20.30
C GLY A 168 -7.68 19.15 19.27
N THR A 169 -8.62 18.28 18.85
CA THR A 169 -8.32 17.29 17.81
C THR A 169 -8.28 17.91 16.42
N VAL A 170 -7.48 17.33 15.52
CA VAL A 170 -7.26 17.83 14.16
C VAL A 170 -7.56 16.73 13.15
N SER A 171 -8.43 17.04 12.18
CA SER A 171 -8.73 16.14 11.06
C SER A 171 -8.47 16.84 9.73
N GLY A 172 -7.68 16.21 8.86
CA GLY A 172 -7.34 16.73 7.54
C GLY A 172 -7.10 15.61 6.54
N GLY A 173 -7.39 15.89 5.27
CA GLY A 173 -7.28 14.93 4.17
C GLY A 173 -8.41 15.09 3.16
N PRO A 174 -8.37 14.33 2.05
CA PRO A 174 -9.49 14.27 1.12
C PRO A 174 -10.69 13.61 1.82
N MET A 175 -11.78 14.38 1.97
CA MET A 175 -13.07 13.97 2.57
C MET A 175 -14.04 13.49 1.49
#